data_AF-A0A966SBN8-F1
#
_entry.id   AF-A0A966SBN8-F1
#
_cell.length_a   1.000
_cell.length_b   1.000
_cell.length_c   1.000
_cell.angle_alpha   90.00
_cell.angle_beta   90.00
_cell.angle_gamma   90.00
#
_symmetry.space_group_name_H-M   'P 1'
#
loop_
_entity.id
_entity.type
_entity.pdbx_description
1 polymer ?
#
loop_
_entity_poly.entity_id
_entity_poly.type
_entity_poly.pdbx_seq_one_letter_code
_entity_poly.pdbx_strand_id
1 'polypeptide(L)'
;MPLQHFFVVYLVSLLLVLLPAFGLSKLFEKAGVESWKAYVPFYNTFLMQQIAGRPAHWVFWQFIPVIGWFITPGIFIEFSKVFGRFSLRENCAAAIFAPFYFPWLSTQKDVKFIGKEAVLQHRKPSWREWFDAAVFAIVAATLMRTFVFEAYTIPSGSME
;
A
#
# COMPACT_ATOMS: atom_id res chain seq x y z
N MET A 1 21.48 11.75 18.62
CA MET A 1 21.32 12.22 17.22
C MET A 1 21.14 13.73 17.23
N PRO A 2 21.85 14.50 16.39
CA PRO A 2 21.64 15.94 16.28
C PRO A 2 20.22 16.30 15.82
N LEU A 3 19.72 17.45 16.26
CA LEU A 3 18.34 17.94 16.06
C LEU A 3 17.93 17.96 14.58
N GLN A 4 18.89 18.19 13.69
CA GLN A 4 18.73 18.12 12.24
C GLN A 4 18.20 16.77 11.74
N HIS A 5 18.59 15.64 12.34
CA HIS A 5 18.09 14.34 11.88
C HIS A 5 16.62 14.14 12.25
N PHE A 6 16.20 14.61 13.41
CA PHE A 6 14.78 14.56 13.79
C PHE A 6 13.93 15.41 12.84
N PHE A 7 14.41 16.59 12.47
CA PHE A 7 13.75 17.44 11.48
C PHE A 7 13.66 16.77 10.10
N VAL A 8 14.77 16.20 9.61
CA VAL A 8 14.80 15.50 8.32
C VAL A 8 13.87 14.30 8.32
N VAL A 9 13.89 13.47 9.36
CA VAL A 9 13.00 12.29 9.46
C VAL A 9 11.54 12.73 9.46
N TYR A 10 11.17 13.73 10.25
CA TYR A 10 9.81 14.24 10.31
C TYR A 10 9.36 14.82 8.95
N LEU A 11 10.22 15.60 8.29
CA LEU A 11 9.96 16.16 6.98
C LEU A 11 9.74 15.06 5.93
N VAL A 12 10.61 14.05 5.89
CA VAL A 12 10.48 12.92 4.97
C VAL A 12 9.19 12.15 5.23
N SER A 13 8.87 11.85 6.49
CA SER A 13 7.61 11.18 6.85
C SER A 13 6.38 11.99 6.45
N LEU A 14 6.41 13.31 6.62
CA LEU A 14 5.33 14.21 6.21
C LEU A 14 5.15 14.19 4.68
N LEU A 15 6.24 14.29 3.93
CA LEU A 15 6.20 14.28 2.46
C LEU A 15 5.71 12.94 1.91
N LEU A 16 6.13 11.82 2.50
CA LEU A 16 5.67 10.48 2.12
C LEU A 16 4.15 10.32 2.23
N VAL A 17 3.52 11.00 3.19
CA VAL A 17 2.07 10.99 3.39
C VAL A 17 1.37 12.00 2.48
N LEU A 18 1.86 13.24 2.43
CA LEU A 18 1.17 14.34 1.74
C LEU A 18 1.26 14.28 0.22
N LEU A 19 2.40 13.84 -0.33
CA LEU A 19 2.60 13.83 -1.78
C LEU A 19 1.62 12.89 -2.50
N PRO A 20 1.44 11.62 -2.08
CA PRO A 20 0.40 10.76 -2.65
C PRO A 20 -1.01 11.32 -2.37
N ALA A 21 -1.24 11.86 -1.16
CA ALA A 21 -2.56 12.33 -0.74
C ALA A 21 -3.17 13.36 -1.70
N PHE A 22 -2.35 14.22 -2.30
CA PHE A 22 -2.80 15.18 -3.32
C PHE A 22 -3.37 14.51 -4.58
N GLY A 23 -2.78 13.41 -5.04
CA GLY A 23 -3.32 12.64 -6.16
C GLY A 23 -4.54 11.80 -5.75
N LEU A 24 -4.49 11.26 -4.54
CA LEU A 24 -5.54 10.43 -3.98
C LEU A 24 -6.83 11.21 -3.72
N SER A 25 -6.76 12.47 -3.30
CA SER A 25 -7.94 13.32 -3.05
C SER A 25 -8.81 13.45 -4.31
N LYS A 26 -8.19 13.75 -5.46
CA LYS A 26 -8.86 13.79 -6.76
C LYS A 26 -9.42 12.44 -7.20
N LEU A 27 -8.73 11.34 -6.87
CA LEU A 27 -9.23 9.99 -7.15
C LEU A 27 -10.40 9.62 -6.23
N PHE A 28 -10.41 10.10 -4.98
CA PHE A 28 -11.51 9.91 -4.04
C PHE A 28 -12.76 10.62 -4.55
N GLU A 29 -12.64 11.86 -5.04
CA GLU A 29 -13.76 12.56 -5.68
C GLU A 29 -14.35 11.77 -6.85
N LYS A 30 -13.48 11.20 -7.70
CA LYS A 30 -13.91 10.33 -8.82
C LYS A 30 -14.61 9.06 -8.35
N ALA A 31 -14.35 8.59 -7.13
CA ALA A 31 -14.99 7.45 -6.50
C ALA A 31 -16.20 7.84 -5.62
N GLY A 32 -16.60 9.12 -5.58
CA GLY A 32 -17.73 9.60 -4.77
C GLY A 32 -17.41 9.80 -3.29
N VAL A 33 -16.14 9.92 -2.91
CA VAL A 33 -15.68 10.15 -1.54
C VAL A 33 -15.07 11.56 -1.41
N GLU A 34 -15.30 12.20 -0.27
CA GLU A 34 -14.79 13.55 0.01
C GLU A 34 -13.25 13.64 -0.05
N SER A 35 -12.73 14.65 -0.76
CA SER A 35 -11.30 14.88 -1.03
C SER A 35 -10.41 14.95 0.21
N TRP A 36 -10.87 15.62 1.27
CA TRP A 36 -10.06 15.84 2.47
C TRP A 36 -9.69 14.54 3.18
N LYS A 37 -10.50 13.49 3.01
CA LYS A 37 -10.28 12.18 3.63
C LYS A 37 -9.01 11.49 3.14
N ALA A 38 -8.49 11.88 1.97
CA ALA A 38 -7.24 11.37 1.44
C ALA A 38 -5.99 11.83 2.23
N TYR A 39 -6.09 12.98 2.92
CA TYR A 39 -4.99 13.57 3.69
C TYR A 39 -4.85 13.00 5.10
N VAL A 40 -5.88 12.31 5.60
CA VAL A 40 -5.86 11.69 6.92
C VAL A 40 -5.20 10.31 6.80
N PRO A 41 -4.00 10.09 7.37
CA PRO A 41 -3.33 8.79 7.31
C PRO A 41 -4.19 7.70 7.93
N PHE A 42 -4.07 6.48 7.42
CA PHE A 42 -4.85 5.28 7.82
C PHE A 42 -6.35 5.36 7.52
N TYR A 43 -6.99 6.51 7.71
CA TYR A 43 -8.37 6.71 7.28
C TYR A 43 -8.47 6.68 5.74
N ASN A 44 -7.49 7.28 5.05
CA ASN A 44 -7.39 7.19 3.61
C ASN A 44 -7.26 5.75 3.11
N THR A 45 -6.38 4.93 3.68
CA THR A 45 -6.20 3.53 3.29
C THR A 45 -7.39 2.66 3.66
N PHE A 46 -8.10 2.99 4.76
CA PHE A 46 -9.37 2.35 5.12
C PHE A 46 -10.45 2.59 4.07
N LEU A 47 -10.61 3.83 3.62
CA LEU A 47 -11.55 4.17 2.55
C LEU A 47 -11.16 3.51 1.23
N MET A 48 -9.87 3.48 0.88
CA MET A 48 -9.39 2.76 -0.31
C MET A 48 -9.83 1.29 -0.31
N GLN A 49 -9.69 0.61 0.84
CA GLN A 49 -10.09 -0.79 0.96
C GLN A 49 -11.61 -0.95 0.84
N GLN A 50 -12.40 -0.04 1.43
CA GLN A 50 -13.85 -0.04 1.29
C GLN A 50 -14.29 0.17 -0.17
N ILE A 51 -13.69 1.15 -0.85
CA ILE A 51 -13.93 1.44 -2.27
C ILE A 51 -13.57 0.24 -3.15
N ALA A 52 -12.44 -0.42 -2.84
CA ALA A 52 -11.98 -1.62 -3.55
C ALA A 52 -12.78 -2.89 -3.21
N GLY A 53 -13.71 -2.84 -2.24
CA GLY A 53 -14.45 -4.02 -1.79
C GLY A 53 -13.55 -5.06 -1.11
N ARG A 54 -12.43 -4.63 -0.55
CA ARG A 54 -11.46 -5.47 0.17
C ARG A 54 -11.70 -5.40 1.68
N PRO A 55 -11.25 -6.41 2.46
CA PRO A 55 -11.36 -6.38 3.91
C PRO A 55 -10.68 -5.13 4.52
N ALA A 56 -11.49 -4.22 5.07
CA ALA A 56 -11.00 -2.95 5.61
C ALA A 56 -10.08 -3.12 6.84
N HIS A 57 -10.19 -4.25 7.55
CA HIS A 57 -9.32 -4.56 8.69
C HIS A 57 -7.84 -4.78 8.30
N TRP A 58 -7.53 -4.97 7.02
CA TRP A 58 -6.12 -5.08 6.57
C TRP A 58 -5.31 -3.80 6.84
N VAL A 59 -5.98 -2.65 7.01
CA VAL A 59 -5.32 -1.40 7.42
C VAL A 59 -4.58 -1.55 8.74
N PHE A 60 -5.06 -2.39 9.67
CA PHE A 60 -4.39 -2.59 10.96
C PHE A 60 -3.03 -3.27 10.81
N TRP A 61 -2.80 -4.01 9.72
CA TRP A 61 -1.53 -4.66 9.46
C TRP A 61 -0.43 -3.64 9.08
N GLN A 62 -0.82 -2.41 8.72
CA GLN A 62 0.10 -1.30 8.47
C GLN A 62 0.87 -0.88 9.74
N PHE A 63 0.33 -1.17 10.93
CA PHE A 63 1.00 -0.88 12.20
C PHE A 63 2.11 -1.87 12.55
N ILE A 64 2.13 -3.05 11.92
CA ILE A 64 3.14 -4.05 12.20
C ILE A 64 4.38 -3.71 11.36
N PRO A 65 5.56 -3.48 11.98
CA PRO A 65 6.80 -3.25 11.25
C PRO A 65 7.08 -4.38 10.25
N VAL A 66 7.70 -4.07 9.11
CA VAL A 66 7.88 -4.97 7.94
C VAL A 66 6.58 -5.30 7.21
N ILE A 67 5.55 -5.80 7.89
CA ILE A 67 4.26 -6.14 7.26
C ILE A 67 3.61 -4.91 6.62
N GLY A 68 3.62 -3.78 7.32
CA GLY A 68 3.04 -2.55 6.80
C GLY A 68 3.71 -2.02 5.52
N TRP A 69 4.99 -2.36 5.31
CA TRP A 69 5.71 -2.06 4.07
C TRP A 69 5.23 -2.88 2.88
N PHE A 70 4.62 -4.04 3.09
CA PHE A 70 4.00 -4.85 2.02
C PHE A 70 2.52 -4.56 1.86
N ILE A 71 1.80 -4.33 2.96
CA ILE A 71 0.36 -4.08 2.95
C ILE A 71 0.04 -2.74 2.30
N THR A 72 0.80 -1.67 2.60
CA THR A 72 0.52 -0.33 2.06
C THR A 72 0.60 -0.30 0.52
N PRO A 73 1.68 -0.81 -0.12
CA PRO A 73 1.70 -0.99 -1.57
C PRO A 73 0.57 -1.88 -2.12
N GLY A 74 0.21 -2.95 -1.40
CA GLY A 74 -0.91 -3.82 -1.78
C GLY A 74 -2.24 -3.06 -1.84
N ILE A 75 -2.53 -2.22 -0.85
CA ILE A 75 -3.72 -1.37 -0.82
C ILE A 75 -3.70 -0.38 -2.01
N PHE A 76 -2.55 0.22 -2.30
CA PHE A 76 -2.39 1.14 -3.43
C PHE A 76 -2.62 0.47 -4.79
N ILE A 77 -2.13 -0.75 -4.96
CA ILE A 77 -2.38 -1.56 -6.17
C ILE A 77 -3.87 -1.90 -6.30
N GLU A 78 -4.52 -2.34 -5.22
CA GLU A 78 -5.95 -2.68 -5.28
C GLU A 78 -6.82 -1.45 -5.52
N PHE A 79 -6.43 -0.30 -4.97
CA PHE A 79 -7.09 0.97 -5.23
C PHE A 79 -6.87 1.47 -6.67
N SER A 80 -5.69 1.30 -7.27
CA SER A 80 -5.50 1.70 -8.68
C SER A 80 -6.34 0.86 -9.65
N LYS A 81 -6.60 -0.42 -9.31
CA LYS A 81 -7.44 -1.33 -10.12
C LYS A 81 -8.88 -0.87 -10.22
N VAL A 82 -9.47 -0.25 -9.19
CA VAL A 82 -10.85 0.30 -9.30
C VAL A 82 -10.98 1.45 -10.30
N PHE A 83 -9.85 1.94 -10.83
CA PHE A 83 -9.78 2.90 -11.93
C PHE A 83 -9.32 2.28 -13.26
N GLY A 84 -9.37 0.94 -13.38
CA GLY A 84 -9.03 0.22 -14.61
C GLY A 84 -7.53 -0.03 -14.83
N ARG A 85 -6.69 0.18 -13.81
CA ARG A 85 -5.23 0.03 -13.90
C ARG A 85 -4.81 -1.37 -13.48
N PHE A 86 -4.65 -2.27 -14.47
CA PHE A 86 -4.32 -3.68 -14.23
C PHE A 86 -2.91 -4.07 -14.69
N SER A 87 -2.22 -3.18 -15.39
CA SER A 87 -0.92 -3.51 -15.96
C SER A 87 0.13 -3.69 -14.86
N LEU A 88 1.11 -4.58 -15.10
CA LEU A 88 2.19 -4.82 -14.13
C LEU A 88 2.97 -3.54 -13.84
N ARG A 89 3.20 -2.73 -14.87
CA ARG A 89 3.92 -1.46 -14.77
C ARG A 89 3.19 -0.47 -13.87
N GLU A 90 1.88 -0.36 -14.03
CA GLU A 90 1.04 0.50 -13.17
C GLU A 90 1.00 -0.02 -11.73
N ASN A 91 0.94 -1.33 -11.52
CA ASN A 91 0.98 -1.91 -10.17
C ASN A 91 2.33 -1.63 -9.49
N CYS A 92 3.45 -1.84 -10.19
CA CYS A 92 4.79 -1.50 -9.69
C CYS A 92 4.93 0.00 -9.40
N ALA A 93 4.40 0.85 -10.27
CA ALA A 93 4.42 2.29 -10.09
C ALA A 93 3.57 2.73 -8.87
N ALA A 94 2.40 2.14 -8.68
CA ALA A 94 1.56 2.36 -7.50
C ALA A 94 2.26 1.90 -6.21
N ALA A 95 3.02 0.80 -6.26
CA ALA A 95 3.70 0.24 -5.10
C ALA A 95 4.93 1.05 -4.65
N ILE A 96 5.79 1.43 -5.59
CA ILE A 96 7.11 2.02 -5.28
C ILE A 96 7.09 3.54 -5.42
N PHE A 97 6.33 4.05 -6.39
CA PHE A 97 6.34 5.46 -6.78
C PHE A 97 4.99 6.14 -6.50
N ALA A 98 4.27 5.71 -5.46
CA ALA A 98 2.98 6.26 -5.06
C ALA A 98 2.92 7.80 -5.02
N PRO A 99 3.92 8.53 -4.47
CA PRO A 99 3.94 10.00 -4.44
C PRO A 99 3.83 10.65 -5.82
N PHE A 100 4.31 10.00 -6.87
CA PHE A 100 4.31 10.52 -8.24
C PHE A 100 3.22 9.88 -9.09
N TYR A 101 2.98 8.59 -8.91
CA TYR A 101 2.02 7.80 -9.67
C TYR A 101 0.59 8.29 -9.45
N PHE A 102 0.15 8.51 -8.21
CA PHE A 102 -1.24 8.91 -7.95
C PHE A 102 -1.57 10.32 -8.45
N PRO A 103 -0.72 11.35 -8.27
CA PRO A 103 -0.94 12.65 -8.91
C PRO A 103 -1.00 12.55 -10.44
N TRP A 104 -0.10 11.78 -11.06
CA TRP A 104 -0.11 11.54 -12.50
C TRP A 104 -1.38 10.81 -12.97
N LEU A 105 -1.81 9.77 -12.26
CA LEU A 105 -3.04 9.02 -12.53
C LEU A 105 -4.28 9.90 -12.37
N SER A 106 -4.34 10.72 -11.34
CA SER A 106 -5.50 11.57 -11.06
C SER A 106 -5.79 12.59 -12.18
N THR A 107 -4.75 13.04 -12.87
CA THR A 107 -4.82 14.09 -13.91
C THR A 107 -5.22 13.54 -15.28
N GLN A 108 -5.20 12.21 -15.47
CA GLN A 108 -5.62 11.57 -16.69
C GLN A 108 -7.14 11.70 -16.93
N LYS A 109 -7.52 12.01 -18.18
CA LYS A 109 -8.92 12.25 -18.59
C LYS A 109 -9.72 10.97 -18.77
N ASP A 110 -9.04 9.86 -19.08
CA ASP A 110 -9.59 8.52 -19.27
C ASP A 110 -9.82 7.77 -17.94
N VAL A 111 -9.27 8.28 -16.83
CA VAL A 111 -9.43 7.68 -15.51
C VAL A 111 -10.84 7.93 -14.98
N LYS A 112 -11.66 6.89 -15.05
CA LYS A 112 -13.00 6.78 -14.45
C LYS A 112 -13.02 5.68 -13.40
N PHE A 113 -13.86 5.86 -12.39
CA PHE A 113 -14.14 4.82 -11.42
C PHE A 113 -15.00 3.73 -12.08
N ILE A 114 -14.46 2.52 -12.18
CA ILE A 114 -15.14 1.36 -12.80
C ILE A 114 -15.87 0.48 -11.77
N GLY A 115 -15.65 0.72 -10.48
CA GLY A 115 -16.23 -0.06 -9.39
C GLY A 115 -15.50 -1.38 -9.12
N LYS A 116 -15.89 -2.02 -8.01
CA LYS A 116 -15.30 -3.30 -7.56
C LYS A 116 -15.75 -4.46 -8.46
N GLU A 117 -16.95 -4.40 -9.02
CA GLU A 117 -17.56 -5.45 -9.83
C GLU A 117 -16.76 -5.66 -11.12
N ALA A 118 -16.35 -4.58 -11.78
CA ALA A 118 -15.52 -4.64 -12.98
C ALA A 118 -14.12 -5.17 -12.70
N VAL A 119 -13.55 -4.88 -11.52
CA VAL A 119 -12.26 -5.42 -11.08
C VAL A 119 -12.31 -6.93 -10.89
N LEU A 120 -13.41 -7.46 -10.32
CA LEU A 120 -13.59 -8.89 -10.12
C LEU A 120 -13.71 -9.68 -11.43
N GLN A 121 -14.21 -9.04 -12.49
CA GLN A 121 -14.30 -9.65 -13.83
C GLN A 121 -12.94 -9.71 -14.55
N HIS A 122 -11.94 -8.95 -14.08
CA HIS A 122 -10.62 -8.96 -14.68
C HIS A 122 -9.81 -10.21 -14.27
N ARG A 123 -9.59 -11.13 -15.22
CA ARG A 123 -8.79 -12.33 -14.98
C ARG A 123 -7.30 -12.04 -15.11
N LYS A 124 -6.53 -12.33 -14.05
CA LYS A 124 -5.06 -12.27 -14.10
C LYS A 124 -4.51 -13.46 -14.90
N PRO A 125 -3.37 -13.30 -15.60
CA PRO A 125 -2.70 -14.44 -16.24
C PRO A 125 -2.08 -15.36 -15.17
N SER A 126 -2.16 -16.69 -15.38
CA SER A 126 -1.79 -17.69 -14.37
C SER A 126 -0.35 -17.57 -13.84
N TRP A 127 0.61 -17.15 -14.68
CA TRP A 127 1.99 -16.96 -14.25
C TRP A 127 2.11 -15.84 -13.20
N ARG A 128 1.27 -14.79 -13.29
CA ARG A 128 1.26 -13.69 -12.31
C ARG A 128 0.65 -14.14 -10.99
N GLU A 129 -0.39 -14.97 -11.01
CA GLU A 129 -0.96 -15.52 -9.77
C GLU A 129 0.07 -16.39 -9.04
N TRP A 130 0.81 -17.21 -9.78
CA TRP A 130 1.91 -18.00 -9.21
C TRP A 130 3.03 -17.12 -8.65
N PHE A 131 3.40 -16.05 -9.37
CA PHE A 131 4.42 -15.10 -8.91
C PHE A 131 3.96 -14.32 -7.66
N ASP A 132 2.73 -13.80 -7.64
CA ASP A 132 2.12 -13.13 -6.49
C ASP A 132 2.15 -14.06 -5.25
N ALA A 133 1.82 -15.34 -5.43
CA ALA A 133 1.87 -16.34 -4.37
C ALA A 133 3.30 -16.64 -3.88
N ALA A 134 4.28 -16.72 -4.78
CA ALA A 134 5.68 -16.91 -4.42
C ALA A 134 6.22 -15.74 -3.58
N VAL A 135 5.93 -14.50 -3.98
CA VAL A 135 6.31 -13.30 -3.22
C VAL A 135 5.67 -13.33 -1.83
N PHE A 136 4.37 -13.63 -1.73
CA PHE A 136 3.69 -13.74 -0.45
C PHE A 136 4.32 -14.81 0.46
N ALA A 137 4.65 -15.99 -0.09
CA ALA A 137 5.27 -17.07 0.67
C ALA A 137 6.65 -16.69 1.20
N ILE A 138 7.49 -15.99 0.41
CA ILE A 138 8.80 -15.51 0.85
C ILE A 138 8.67 -14.53 2.02
N VAL A 139 7.71 -13.60 1.93
CA VAL A 139 7.45 -12.62 3.00
C VAL A 139 6.97 -13.34 4.25
N ALA A 140 5.99 -14.23 4.13
CA ALA A 140 5.48 -15.02 5.26
C ALA A 140 6.58 -15.87 5.92
N ALA A 141 7.42 -16.54 5.12
CA ALA A 141 8.55 -17.33 5.60
C ALA A 141 9.58 -16.47 6.34
N THR A 142 9.90 -15.29 5.81
CA THR A 142 10.80 -14.32 6.47
C THR A 142 10.23 -13.88 7.81
N LEU A 143 8.94 -13.54 7.87
CA LEU A 143 8.28 -13.13 9.11
C LEU A 143 8.27 -14.27 10.14
N MET A 144 7.95 -15.50 9.71
CA MET A 144 8.00 -16.67 10.60
C MET A 144 9.41 -16.89 11.14
N ARG A 145 10.43 -16.81 10.27
CA ARG A 145 11.83 -16.94 10.68
C ARG A 145 12.20 -15.93 11.77
N THR A 146 11.92 -14.65 11.53
CA THR A 146 12.33 -13.57 12.43
C THR A 146 11.53 -13.58 13.74
N PHE A 147 10.20 -13.72 13.68
CA PHE A 147 9.35 -13.56 14.86
C PHE A 147 9.04 -14.86 15.63
N VAL A 148 9.16 -16.03 15.00
CA VAL A 148 8.84 -17.33 15.64
C VAL A 148 10.09 -18.11 15.99
N PHE A 149 11.14 -18.06 15.17
CA PHE A 149 12.35 -18.84 15.43
C PHE A 149 13.45 -17.98 16.07
N GLU A 150 13.86 -16.88 15.44
CA GLU A 150 14.96 -16.03 15.95
C GLU A 150 14.62 -15.32 17.27
N ALA A 151 13.36 -14.92 17.46
CA ALA A 151 12.90 -14.34 18.73
C ALA A 151 13.00 -15.30 19.94
N TYR A 152 13.03 -16.61 19.72
CA TYR A 152 13.08 -17.63 20.78
C TYR A 152 14.42 -18.38 20.84
N THR A 153 15.37 -18.09 19.94
CA THR A 153 16.75 -18.54 20.11
C THR A 153 17.42 -17.70 21.20
N ILE A 154 17.65 -18.30 22.36
CA ILE A 154 18.33 -17.66 23.49
C ILE A 154 19.76 -17.29 23.05
N PRO A 155 20.20 -16.03 23.19
CA PRO A 155 21.58 -15.66 22.93
C PRO A 155 22.48 -16.34 23.96
N SER A 156 23.30 -17.30 23.52
CA SER A 156 24.17 -18.09 24.40
C SER A 156 25.42 -17.32 24.89
N GLY A 157 25.44 -15.98 24.76
CA GLY A 157 26.62 -15.15 25.03
C GLY A 157 26.58 -14.33 26.33
N SER A 158 25.53 -14.42 27.15
CA SER A 158 25.43 -13.71 28.43
C SER A 158 25.26 -14.64 29.63
N MET A 159 25.64 -15.91 29.46
CA MET A 159 25.78 -16.92 30.52
C MET A 159 27.25 -17.23 30.80
N GLU A 160 28.13 -16.26 30.54
CA GLU A 160 29.50 -16.15 31.03
C GLU A 160 29.70 -14.75 31.65
#